data_AF-A0A9W4GMT9-F1
#
_entry.id   AF-A0A9W4GMT9-F1
#
_cell.length_a   1.000
_cell.length_b   1.000
_cell.length_c   1.000
_cell.angle_alpha   90.00
_cell.angle_beta   90.00
_cell.angle_gamma   90.00
#
_symmetry.space_group_name_H-M   'P 1'
#
loop_
_entity.id
_entity.type
_entity.pdbx_description
1 polymer ?
#
loop_
_entity_poly.entity_id
_entity_poly.type
_entity_poly.pdbx_seq_one_letter_code
_entity_poly.pdbx_strand_id
1 'polypeptide(L)'
;MPSQSQPTGERRPRGMVIDRAWRELGPGLEPLSGPGGAPLTRTVKLILLPLVVRPALRPELAADFLDAGEAGRLGELIRECGARLEATARWFTLLKRTRRALGVVAGNPQDLYFQRCFEMATEHGAPAAGADAVARAVLEDIADAAGGRTVEALKDHLADTARRSRLDAELAAAWGDRRTAPAQDAVAGVALAAEVLEACGPPAPGKGAPAFTAMVEGGHGSLLGRALWARASGVWGRDDLPAHLGLTVHQVPPRPAVGRSASTATLSAPFDRTLFERLFTVLQSSAHREELPAVPELVRREAGRSCAPLGLYDESLRVAVVLGGRLAVGLDPLGGQDSGAGRAGLTAAHRAVNSRWQREASVLRARRMTVSPGPAPDPDGGVLDALAQDLRTPWAAYMRRLWVRLHGRDVRDAPLDDTASAWAVLDGVARSVMMDHRARVRSALRTLAAAPARASEASSA
;
A
#
# COMPACT_ATOMS: atom_id res chain seq x y z
N MET A 1 -5.89 20.82 -56.93
CA MET A 1 -5.54 21.48 -55.66
C MET A 1 -5.79 20.49 -54.54
N PRO A 2 -4.74 19.98 -53.86
CA PRO A 2 -4.92 18.98 -52.82
C PRO A 2 -5.48 19.64 -51.56
N SER A 3 -6.49 18.99 -51.00
CA SER A 3 -7.12 19.29 -49.70
C SER A 3 -6.06 19.20 -48.61
N GLN A 4 -5.83 20.31 -47.91
CA GLN A 4 -4.94 20.36 -46.75
C GLN A 4 -5.48 19.41 -45.68
N SER A 5 -4.72 18.35 -45.40
CA SER A 5 -4.97 17.47 -44.27
C SER A 5 -4.81 18.27 -42.98
N GLN A 6 -5.88 18.40 -42.20
CA GLN A 6 -5.77 18.86 -40.81
C GLN A 6 -4.83 17.90 -40.07
N PRO A 7 -3.82 18.41 -39.34
CA PRO A 7 -2.95 17.55 -38.56
C PRO A 7 -3.82 16.82 -37.53
N THR A 8 -3.79 15.49 -37.55
CA THR A 8 -4.32 14.65 -36.48
C THR A 8 -3.69 15.13 -35.18
N GLY A 9 -4.48 15.82 -34.35
CA GLY A 9 -4.00 16.43 -33.11
C GLY A 9 -3.33 15.38 -32.24
N GLU A 10 -2.01 15.50 -32.10
CA GLU A 10 -1.20 14.57 -31.34
C GLU A 10 -1.70 14.54 -29.89
N ARG A 11 -2.30 13.42 -29.48
CA ARG A 11 -2.78 13.25 -28.11
C ARG A 11 -1.58 13.15 -27.17
N ARG A 12 -1.55 13.99 -26.14
CA ARG A 12 -0.43 14.08 -25.20
C ARG A 12 -0.75 13.38 -23.89
N PRO A 13 0.18 12.59 -23.32
CA PRO A 13 -0.01 12.03 -21.99
C PRO A 13 -0.19 13.15 -20.96
N ARG A 14 -1.26 13.09 -20.16
CA ARG A 14 -1.57 14.10 -19.13
C ARG A 14 -0.40 14.35 -18.18
N GLY A 15 0.30 13.28 -17.78
CA GLY A 15 1.48 13.40 -16.92
C GLY A 15 2.62 14.22 -17.53
N MET A 16 2.80 14.16 -18.86
CA MET A 16 3.80 14.94 -19.57
C MET A 16 3.41 16.43 -19.66
N VAL A 17 2.12 16.71 -19.83
CA VAL A 17 1.59 18.09 -19.80
C VAL A 17 1.80 18.73 -18.42
N ILE A 18 1.51 17.98 -17.34
CA ILE A 18 1.74 18.42 -15.96
C ILE A 18 3.22 18.69 -15.71
N ASP A 19 4.10 17.76 -16.11
CA ASP A 19 5.55 17.92 -15.91
C ASP A 19 6.09 19.16 -16.63
N ARG A 20 5.69 19.37 -17.88
CA ARG A 20 6.07 20.55 -18.66
C ARG A 20 5.58 21.84 -18.01
N ALA A 21 4.29 21.95 -17.73
CA ALA A 21 3.70 23.15 -17.16
C ALA A 21 4.29 23.49 -15.78
N TRP A 22 4.63 22.47 -14.99
CA TRP A 22 5.31 22.64 -13.70
C TRP A 22 6.70 23.25 -13.86
N ARG A 23 7.49 22.78 -14.84
CA ARG A 23 8.84 23.29 -15.10
C ARG A 23 8.84 24.73 -15.60
N GLU A 24 7.80 25.11 -16.34
CA GLU A 24 7.61 26.47 -16.84
C GLU A 24 7.32 27.49 -15.71
N LEU A 25 6.95 27.04 -14.51
CA LEU A 25 6.73 27.93 -13.35
C LEU A 25 8.02 28.57 -12.81
N GLY A 26 9.18 27.96 -13.06
CA GLY A 26 10.47 28.46 -12.60
C GLY A 26 10.84 28.06 -11.16
N PRO A 27 11.78 28.79 -10.52
CA PRO A 27 12.35 28.44 -9.20
C PRO A 27 11.36 28.66 -8.05
N GLY A 28 11.66 28.10 -6.86
CA GLY A 28 10.87 28.28 -5.63
C GLY A 28 9.92 27.12 -5.32
N LEU A 29 9.89 26.10 -6.17
CA LEU A 29 9.07 24.89 -6.04
C LEU A 29 9.86 23.66 -5.59
N GLU A 30 11.12 23.82 -5.19
CA GLU A 30 12.03 22.73 -4.81
C GLU A 30 11.44 21.81 -3.71
N PRO A 31 10.77 22.32 -2.66
CA PRO A 31 10.14 21.47 -1.64
C PRO A 31 9.03 20.56 -2.15
N LEU A 32 8.44 20.90 -3.31
CA LEU A 32 7.36 20.17 -3.97
C LEU A 32 7.84 19.43 -5.23
N SER A 33 9.13 19.46 -5.53
CA SER A 33 9.76 18.90 -6.73
C SER A 33 10.71 17.76 -6.38
N GLY A 34 10.89 16.82 -7.32
CA GLY A 34 11.93 15.80 -7.26
C GLY A 34 13.30 16.33 -7.69
N PRO A 35 14.36 15.53 -7.58
CA PRO A 35 15.74 15.96 -7.92
C PRO A 35 15.91 16.49 -9.34
N GLY A 36 15.07 16.04 -10.28
CA GLY A 36 15.10 16.50 -11.67
C GLY A 36 14.15 17.66 -11.98
N GLY A 37 13.62 18.38 -10.98
CA GLY A 37 12.71 19.53 -11.17
C GLY A 37 11.27 19.19 -11.55
N ALA A 38 10.95 17.92 -11.77
CA ALA A 38 9.58 17.43 -11.96
C ALA A 38 8.77 17.54 -10.65
N PRO A 39 7.44 17.70 -10.68
CA PRO A 39 6.64 17.65 -9.47
C PRO A 39 6.75 16.26 -8.82
N LEU A 40 6.76 16.22 -7.48
CA LEU A 40 6.70 14.95 -6.76
C LEU A 40 5.37 14.23 -7.09
N THR A 41 5.38 12.90 -7.05
CA THR A 41 4.14 12.11 -7.19
C THR A 41 3.07 12.54 -6.18
N ARG A 42 3.46 12.91 -4.96
CA ARG A 42 2.52 13.45 -3.95
C ARG A 42 2.05 14.87 -4.27
N THR A 43 2.89 15.72 -4.85
CA THR A 43 2.47 17.05 -5.33
C THR A 43 1.35 16.92 -6.36
N VAL A 44 1.50 15.97 -7.30
CA VAL A 44 0.45 15.68 -8.29
C VAL A 44 -0.83 15.16 -7.61
N LYS A 45 -0.70 14.17 -6.72
CA LYS A 45 -1.84 13.49 -6.10
C LYS A 45 -2.58 14.30 -5.04
N LEU A 46 -1.88 15.12 -4.28
CA LEU A 46 -2.42 15.82 -3.11
C LEU A 46 -2.71 17.30 -3.39
N ILE A 47 -2.04 17.92 -4.37
CA ILE A 47 -2.23 19.34 -4.69
C ILE A 47 -2.79 19.49 -6.10
N LEU A 48 -2.03 19.10 -7.14
CA LEU A 48 -2.38 19.46 -8.51
C LEU A 48 -3.71 18.85 -8.95
N LEU A 49 -3.89 17.54 -8.83
CA LEU A 49 -5.15 16.90 -9.22
C LEU A 49 -6.34 17.34 -8.36
N PRO A 50 -6.30 17.26 -7.01
CA PRO A 50 -7.48 17.57 -6.21
C PRO A 50 -7.77 19.05 -6.01
N LEU A 51 -6.79 19.96 -6.09
CA LEU A 51 -6.99 21.38 -5.73
C LEU A 51 -6.86 22.33 -6.93
N VAL A 52 -6.00 22.03 -7.90
CA VAL A 52 -5.78 22.88 -9.08
C VAL A 52 -6.65 22.42 -10.26
N VAL A 53 -6.41 21.21 -10.74
CA VAL A 53 -7.03 20.62 -11.93
C VAL A 53 -8.48 20.23 -11.66
N ARG A 54 -8.76 19.64 -10.49
CA ARG A 54 -10.08 19.18 -10.07
C ARG A 54 -10.85 18.37 -11.14
N PRO A 55 -10.34 17.19 -11.57
CA PRO A 55 -10.97 16.41 -12.64
C PRO A 55 -12.44 16.04 -12.40
N ALA A 56 -12.88 15.94 -11.14
CA ALA A 56 -14.29 15.74 -10.81
C ALA A 56 -15.20 16.89 -11.29
N LEU A 57 -14.68 18.12 -11.33
CA LEU A 57 -15.37 19.31 -11.85
C LEU A 57 -15.02 19.59 -13.31
N ARG A 58 -14.02 18.90 -13.86
CA ARG A 58 -13.51 19.04 -15.23
C ARG A 58 -13.26 17.66 -15.85
N PRO A 59 -14.32 16.86 -16.12
CA PRO A 59 -14.18 15.49 -16.60
C PRO A 59 -13.36 15.38 -17.90
N GLU A 60 -13.35 16.42 -18.73
CA GLU A 60 -12.53 16.53 -19.93
C GLU A 60 -11.02 16.45 -19.64
N LEU A 61 -10.58 16.87 -18.45
CA LEU A 61 -9.18 16.78 -18.02
C LEU A 61 -8.87 15.48 -17.24
N ALA A 62 -9.86 14.59 -17.10
CA ALA A 62 -9.72 13.34 -16.35
C ALA A 62 -9.00 12.24 -17.13
N ALA A 63 -9.00 12.31 -18.46
CA ALA A 63 -8.40 11.31 -19.34
C ALA A 63 -6.87 11.23 -19.21
N ASP A 64 -6.30 10.06 -19.51
CA ASP A 64 -4.84 9.85 -19.48
C ASP A 64 -4.12 10.47 -20.68
N PHE A 65 -4.85 10.66 -21.79
CA PHE A 65 -4.37 11.28 -23.01
C PHE A 65 -5.31 12.44 -23.37
N LEU A 66 -4.72 13.62 -23.53
CA LEU A 66 -5.44 14.86 -23.79
C LEU A 66 -5.22 15.28 -25.23
N ASP A 67 -6.24 15.86 -25.84
CA ASP A 67 -6.06 16.59 -27.10
C ASP A 67 -5.29 17.91 -26.88
N ALA A 68 -5.05 18.65 -27.97
CA ALA A 68 -4.28 19.89 -27.91
C ALA A 68 -4.95 20.98 -27.06
N GLY A 69 -6.28 21.10 -27.12
CA GLY A 69 -7.05 22.10 -26.37
C GLY A 69 -7.11 21.77 -24.89
N GLU A 70 -7.39 20.52 -24.56
CA GLU A 70 -7.37 19.99 -23.20
C GLU A 70 -5.98 20.14 -22.55
N ALA A 71 -4.91 19.82 -23.30
CA ALA A 71 -3.54 19.99 -22.84
C ALA A 71 -3.18 21.47 -22.60
N GLY A 72 -3.60 22.37 -23.49
CA GLY A 72 -3.41 23.82 -23.31
C GLY A 72 -4.08 24.33 -22.04
N ARG A 73 -5.37 24.00 -21.86
CA ARG A 73 -6.16 24.38 -20.68
C ARG A 73 -5.58 23.82 -19.38
N LEU A 74 -5.11 22.57 -19.38
CA LEU A 74 -4.45 22.00 -18.22
C LEU A 74 -3.16 22.75 -17.85
N GLY A 75 -2.35 23.12 -18.85
CA GLY A 75 -1.14 23.90 -18.65
C GLY A 75 -1.43 25.30 -18.10
N GLU A 76 -2.47 25.97 -18.62
CA GLU A 76 -2.95 27.28 -18.14
C GLU A 76 -3.35 27.24 -16.66
N LEU A 77 -4.18 26.27 -16.25
CA LEU A 77 -4.60 26.12 -14.86
C LEU A 77 -3.42 26.01 -13.88
N ILE A 78 -2.36 25.31 -14.29
CA ILE A 78 -1.14 25.16 -13.48
C ILE A 78 -0.38 26.48 -13.43
N ARG A 79 -0.21 27.17 -14.56
CA ARG A 79 0.48 28.47 -14.64
C ARG A 79 -0.24 29.55 -13.83
N GLU A 80 -1.56 29.63 -13.92
CA GLU A 80 -2.38 30.57 -13.13
C GLU A 80 -2.24 30.34 -11.62
N CYS A 81 -1.99 29.09 -11.20
CA CYS A 81 -1.75 28.77 -9.80
C CYS A 81 -0.30 28.97 -9.35
N GLY A 82 0.62 29.41 -10.22
CA GLY A 82 2.06 29.46 -9.97
C GLY A 82 2.45 30.15 -8.65
N ALA A 83 2.02 31.40 -8.45
CA ALA A 83 2.33 32.15 -7.23
C ALA A 83 1.81 31.47 -5.95
N ARG A 84 0.65 30.82 -6.04
CA ARG A 84 0.06 30.06 -4.92
C ARG A 84 0.85 28.79 -4.64
N LEU A 85 1.32 28.10 -5.68
CA LEU A 85 2.17 26.91 -5.54
C LEU A 85 3.53 27.28 -4.92
N GLU A 86 4.10 28.42 -5.27
CA GLU A 86 5.33 28.95 -4.64
C GLU A 86 5.11 29.28 -3.16
N ALA A 87 4.03 30.00 -2.84
CA ALA A 87 3.62 30.26 -1.46
C ALA A 87 3.39 28.95 -0.68
N THR A 88 2.79 27.94 -1.31
CA THR A 88 2.59 26.59 -0.74
C THR A 88 3.93 25.93 -0.39
N ALA A 89 4.93 26.02 -1.28
CA ALA A 89 6.26 25.48 -1.04
C ALA A 89 6.98 26.18 0.13
N ARG A 90 6.80 27.50 0.25
CA ARG A 90 7.32 28.30 1.38
C ARG A 90 6.65 27.92 2.70
N TRP A 91 5.32 27.80 2.74
CA TRP A 91 4.59 27.31 3.92
C TRP A 91 5.03 25.90 4.33
N PHE A 92 5.22 24.99 3.37
CA PHE A 92 5.68 23.63 3.67
C PHE A 92 7.08 23.60 4.29
N THR A 93 7.98 24.47 3.83
CA THR A 93 9.32 24.62 4.40
C THR A 93 9.25 25.15 5.83
N LEU A 94 8.39 26.13 6.09
CA LEU A 94 8.15 26.69 7.42
C LEU A 94 7.58 25.64 8.37
N LEU A 95 6.49 24.96 7.98
CA LEU A 95 5.86 23.89 8.76
C LEU A 95 6.85 22.75 9.08
N LYS A 96 7.71 22.35 8.14
CA LYS A 96 8.77 21.37 8.43
C LYS A 96 9.75 21.85 9.48
N ARG A 97 10.13 23.13 9.46
CA ARG A 97 11.03 23.73 10.46
C ARG A 97 10.36 23.76 11.83
N THR A 98 9.14 24.27 11.91
CA THR A 98 8.35 24.34 13.15
C THR A 98 8.10 22.95 13.73
N ARG A 99 7.72 21.98 12.89
CA ARG A 99 7.56 20.57 13.26
C ARG A 99 8.81 19.99 13.93
N ARG A 100 9.99 20.27 13.37
CA ARG A 100 11.27 19.83 13.95
C ARG A 100 11.55 20.50 15.29
N ALA A 101 11.26 21.80 15.41
CA ALA A 101 11.43 22.54 16.65
C ALA A 101 10.51 22.02 17.77
N LEU A 102 9.30 21.57 17.41
CA LEU A 102 8.35 20.94 18.33
C LEU A 102 8.65 19.45 18.59
N GLY A 103 9.69 18.87 18.00
CA GLY A 103 10.03 17.45 18.18
C GLY A 103 9.03 16.46 17.58
N VAL A 104 8.11 16.92 16.73
CA VAL A 104 7.06 16.07 16.15
C VAL A 104 7.67 15.12 15.13
N VAL A 105 7.62 13.81 15.41
CA VAL A 105 8.18 12.76 14.54
C VAL A 105 7.12 11.94 13.79
N ALA A 106 5.86 11.99 14.22
CA ALA A 106 4.78 11.20 13.65
C ALA A 106 4.32 11.67 12.25
N GLY A 107 3.91 10.72 11.42
CA GLY A 107 3.32 10.93 10.09
C GLY A 107 4.29 11.40 8.99
N ASN A 108 3.90 11.17 7.72
CA ASN A 108 4.64 11.69 6.57
C ASN A 108 4.29 13.18 6.38
N PRO A 109 5.27 14.11 6.40
CA PRO A 109 4.98 15.53 6.27
C PRO A 109 4.24 15.91 4.98
N GLN A 110 4.49 15.22 3.87
CA GLN A 110 3.81 15.52 2.61
C GLN A 110 2.33 15.14 2.68
N ASP A 111 2.03 13.98 3.26
CA ASP A 111 0.65 13.50 3.40
C ASP A 111 -0.16 14.37 4.39
N LEU A 112 0.48 14.88 5.45
CA LEU A 112 -0.17 15.72 6.46
C LEU A 112 -0.33 17.18 6.05
N TYR A 113 0.68 17.76 5.39
CA TYR A 113 0.77 19.22 5.29
C TYR A 113 0.57 19.76 3.87
N PHE A 114 0.68 18.96 2.81
CA PHE A 114 0.60 19.50 1.44
C PHE A 114 -0.69 20.25 1.14
N GLN A 115 -1.84 19.66 1.48
CA GLN A 115 -3.14 20.31 1.28
C GLN A 115 -3.29 21.52 2.19
N ARG A 116 -2.92 21.38 3.47
CA ARG A 116 -2.98 22.49 4.43
C ARG A 116 -2.09 23.67 4.03
N CYS A 117 -0.90 23.41 3.49
CA CYS A 117 -0.02 24.46 2.96
C CYS A 117 -0.66 25.20 1.77
N PHE A 118 -1.42 24.48 0.93
CA PHE A 118 -2.11 25.09 -0.20
C PHE A 118 -3.30 25.95 0.26
N GLU A 119 -4.03 25.48 1.27
CA GLU A 119 -5.08 26.27 1.94
C GLU A 119 -4.49 27.54 2.57
N MET A 120 -3.41 27.41 3.34
CA MET A 120 -2.70 28.55 3.93
C MET A 120 -2.17 29.52 2.87
N ALA A 121 -1.65 29.00 1.75
CA ALA A 121 -1.23 29.83 0.63
C ALA A 121 -2.41 30.55 -0.06
N THR A 122 -3.59 29.93 -0.04
CA THR A 122 -4.82 30.54 -0.57
C THR A 122 -5.34 31.64 0.36
N GLU A 123 -5.29 31.40 1.67
CA GLU A 123 -5.84 32.30 2.70
C GLU A 123 -4.89 33.45 3.05
N HIS A 124 -3.59 33.17 3.18
CA HIS A 124 -2.59 34.11 3.70
C HIS A 124 -1.55 34.53 2.65
N GLY A 125 -1.58 33.97 1.44
CA GLY A 125 -0.50 34.17 0.48
C GLY A 125 0.81 33.56 0.98
N ALA A 126 1.95 34.21 0.70
CA ALA A 126 3.24 33.71 1.14
C ALA A 126 3.49 33.98 2.64
N PRO A 127 4.25 33.13 3.35
CA PRO A 127 4.58 33.38 4.77
C PRO A 127 5.23 34.76 4.96
N ALA A 128 4.64 35.55 5.86
CA ALA A 128 5.06 36.91 6.21
C ALA A 128 5.32 37.02 7.74
N ALA A 129 5.44 38.24 8.26
CA ALA A 129 5.61 38.46 9.70
C ALA A 129 4.48 37.78 10.51
N GLY A 130 4.83 37.07 11.57
CA GLY A 130 3.88 36.29 12.38
C GLY A 130 3.55 34.89 11.83
N ALA A 131 4.06 34.51 10.66
CA ALA A 131 3.82 33.19 10.08
C ALA A 131 4.27 32.02 10.97
N ASP A 132 5.30 32.21 11.82
CA ASP A 132 5.72 31.18 12.78
C ASP A 132 4.62 30.83 13.80
N ALA A 133 3.84 31.82 14.24
CA ALA A 133 2.73 31.60 15.16
C ALA A 133 1.59 30.85 14.47
N VAL A 134 1.24 31.25 13.23
CA VAL A 134 0.25 30.55 12.41
C VAL A 134 0.67 29.11 12.13
N ALA A 135 1.94 28.89 11.75
CA ALA A 135 2.47 27.55 11.50
C ALA A 135 2.47 26.68 12.76
N ARG A 136 2.72 27.26 13.94
CA ARG A 136 2.62 26.56 15.21
C ARG A 136 1.18 26.16 15.52
N ALA A 137 0.24 27.11 15.45
CA ALA A 137 -1.18 26.85 15.68
C ALA A 137 -1.71 25.74 14.76
N VAL A 138 -1.37 25.79 13.46
CA VAL A 138 -1.76 24.74 12.51
C VAL A 138 -1.19 23.36 12.88
N LEU A 139 0.04 23.28 13.40
CA LEU A 139 0.61 22.00 13.84
C LEU A 139 -0.04 21.49 15.12
N GLU A 140 -0.41 22.39 16.03
CA GLU A 140 -1.17 22.07 17.24
C GLU A 140 -2.56 21.58 16.87
N ASP A 141 -3.29 22.28 15.98
CA ASP A 141 -4.60 21.83 15.47
C ASP A 141 -4.53 20.43 14.85
N ILE A 142 -3.51 20.16 14.02
CA ILE A 142 -3.30 18.84 13.41
C ILE A 142 -2.97 17.77 14.47
N ALA A 143 -2.25 18.14 15.53
CA ALA A 143 -1.93 17.23 16.63
C ALA A 143 -3.16 16.94 17.50
N ASP A 144 -3.95 17.96 17.81
CA ASP A 144 -5.19 17.87 18.58
C ASP A 144 -6.27 17.11 17.83
N ALA A 145 -6.36 17.25 16.51
CA ALA A 145 -7.23 16.45 15.66
C ALA A 145 -6.94 14.94 15.77
N ALA A 146 -5.71 14.55 16.11
CA ALA A 146 -5.41 13.14 16.37
C ALA A 146 -5.97 12.63 17.71
N GLY A 147 -6.49 13.50 18.58
CA GLY A 147 -7.11 13.16 19.87
C GLY A 147 -6.20 12.37 20.80
N GLY A 148 -4.88 12.56 20.72
CA GLY A 148 -3.89 11.76 21.47
C GLY A 148 -3.65 10.34 20.92
N ARG A 149 -4.20 9.97 19.75
CA ARG A 149 -3.88 8.70 19.06
C ARG A 149 -2.63 8.89 18.20
N THR A 150 -1.49 9.12 18.85
CA THR A 150 -0.21 9.34 18.19
C THR A 150 0.78 8.22 18.52
N VAL A 151 1.83 8.09 17.71
CA VAL A 151 2.93 7.14 17.98
C VAL A 151 3.66 7.51 19.28
N GLU A 152 3.77 8.80 19.60
CA GLU A 152 4.40 9.22 20.86
C GLU A 152 3.54 8.83 22.06
N ALA A 153 2.23 9.07 22.00
CA ALA A 153 1.32 8.63 23.06
C ALA A 153 1.34 7.10 23.26
N LEU A 154 1.48 6.31 22.18
CA LEU A 154 1.70 4.86 22.26
C LEU A 154 3.01 4.52 22.96
N LYS A 155 4.10 5.20 22.61
CA LYS A 155 5.43 5.00 23.18
C LYS A 155 5.43 5.35 24.68
N ASP A 156 4.85 6.47 25.06
CA ASP A 156 4.70 6.91 26.45
C ASP A 156 3.84 5.92 27.24
N HIS A 157 2.72 5.48 26.66
CA HIS A 157 1.87 4.47 27.25
C HIS A 157 2.61 3.15 27.51
N LEU A 158 3.52 2.76 26.61
CA LEU A 158 4.31 1.53 26.70
C LEU A 158 5.68 1.71 27.36
N ALA A 159 6.01 2.90 27.90
CA ALA A 159 7.25 3.16 28.62
C ALA A 159 7.21 2.67 30.08
N ASP A 160 6.02 2.62 30.68
CA ASP A 160 5.80 2.10 32.05
C ASP A 160 6.18 0.61 32.15
N THR A 161 7.23 0.33 32.93
CA THR A 161 7.78 -1.03 33.08
C THR A 161 6.81 -2.00 33.76
N ALA A 162 6.00 -1.54 34.72
CA ALA A 162 5.01 -2.38 35.39
C ALA A 162 3.84 -2.72 34.46
N ARG A 163 3.42 -1.76 33.62
CA ARG A 163 2.43 -2.01 32.57
C ARG A 163 2.94 -2.98 31.51
N ARG A 164 4.18 -2.81 31.04
CA ARG A 164 4.80 -3.72 30.07
C ARG A 164 4.87 -5.15 30.60
N SER A 165 5.24 -5.31 31.86
CA SER A 165 5.35 -6.64 32.50
C SER A 165 3.99 -7.34 32.59
N ARG A 166 2.93 -6.58 32.93
CA ARG A 166 1.55 -7.10 32.91
C ARG A 166 1.11 -7.52 31.51
N LEU A 167 1.33 -6.65 30.51
CA LEU A 167 1.01 -6.97 29.11
C LEU A 167 1.78 -8.20 28.60
N ASP A 168 3.05 -8.35 28.97
CA ASP A 168 3.82 -9.54 28.56
C ASP A 168 3.27 -10.83 29.20
N ALA A 169 2.87 -10.77 30.47
CA ALA A 169 2.21 -11.89 31.15
C ALA A 169 0.84 -12.23 30.53
N GLU A 170 0.03 -11.22 30.20
CA GLU A 170 -1.25 -11.40 29.50
C GLU A 170 -1.05 -12.05 28.12
N LEU A 171 -0.05 -11.58 27.36
CA LEU A 171 0.32 -12.19 26.08
C LEU A 171 0.80 -13.63 26.27
N ALA A 172 1.61 -13.91 27.29
CA ALA A 172 2.08 -15.26 27.59
C ALA A 172 0.93 -16.20 27.92
N ALA A 173 -0.02 -15.78 28.76
CA ALA A 173 -1.20 -16.57 29.10
C ALA A 173 -2.10 -16.80 27.88
N ALA A 174 -2.49 -15.74 27.16
CA ALA A 174 -3.32 -15.85 25.97
C ALA A 174 -2.65 -16.66 24.85
N TRP A 175 -1.31 -16.62 24.77
CA TRP A 175 -0.53 -17.47 23.88
C TRP A 175 -0.42 -18.92 24.42
N GLY A 176 -0.45 -19.15 25.72
CA GLY A 176 -0.55 -20.52 26.26
C GLY A 176 -1.87 -21.19 25.87
N ASP A 177 -2.97 -20.42 25.94
CA ASP A 177 -4.34 -20.94 25.84
C ASP A 177 -4.88 -21.10 24.41
N ARG A 178 -4.03 -20.91 23.39
CA ARG A 178 -4.47 -21.00 21.99
C ARG A 178 -4.89 -22.42 21.64
N ARG A 179 -6.07 -22.53 21.02
CA ARG A 179 -6.58 -23.81 20.50
C ARG A 179 -6.02 -24.08 19.11
N THR A 180 -5.52 -25.28 18.88
CA THR A 180 -5.15 -25.79 17.55
C THR A 180 -6.32 -26.52 16.91
N ALA A 181 -6.30 -26.66 15.58
CA ALA A 181 -7.26 -27.46 14.83
C ALA A 181 -6.52 -28.36 13.82
N PRO A 182 -7.09 -29.51 13.41
CA PRO A 182 -6.55 -30.32 12.33
C PRO A 182 -6.51 -29.56 11.00
N ALA A 183 -5.57 -29.92 10.13
CA ALA A 183 -5.43 -29.30 8.80
C ALA A 183 -6.66 -29.54 7.91
N GLN A 184 -7.33 -30.68 8.08
CA GLN A 184 -8.50 -31.09 7.29
C GLN A 184 -9.64 -30.06 7.37
N ASP A 185 -9.87 -29.47 8.54
CA ASP A 185 -10.92 -28.46 8.74
C ASP A 185 -10.62 -27.18 7.94
N ALA A 186 -9.35 -26.82 7.82
CA ALA A 186 -8.92 -25.68 7.01
C ALA A 186 -9.05 -25.97 5.51
N VAL A 187 -8.76 -27.21 5.07
CA VAL A 187 -8.89 -27.63 3.67
C VAL A 187 -10.33 -27.53 3.17
N ALA A 188 -11.32 -27.89 4.00
CA ALA A 188 -12.74 -27.70 3.67
C ALA A 188 -13.09 -26.23 3.39
N GLY A 189 -12.56 -25.31 4.21
CA GLY A 189 -12.71 -23.87 3.98
C GLY A 189 -12.04 -23.37 2.71
N VAL A 190 -10.91 -23.98 2.32
CA VAL A 190 -10.20 -23.65 1.07
C VAL A 190 -10.99 -24.10 -0.17
N ALA A 191 -11.74 -25.20 -0.08
CA ALA A 191 -12.67 -25.61 -1.14
C ALA A 191 -13.83 -24.61 -1.31
N LEU A 192 -14.51 -24.24 -0.22
CA LEU A 192 -15.56 -23.20 -0.25
C LEU A 192 -15.02 -21.85 -0.74
N ALA A 193 -13.79 -21.50 -0.38
CA ALA A 193 -13.13 -20.29 -0.88
C ALA A 193 -13.02 -20.28 -2.42
N ALA A 194 -12.82 -21.44 -3.05
CA ALA A 194 -12.78 -21.53 -4.52
C ALA A 194 -14.14 -21.20 -5.15
N GLU A 195 -15.26 -21.61 -4.53
CA GLU A 195 -16.61 -21.26 -4.99
C GLU A 195 -16.86 -19.75 -4.90
N VAL A 196 -16.49 -19.14 -3.76
CA VAL A 196 -16.58 -17.68 -3.58
C VAL A 196 -15.75 -16.95 -4.63
N LEU A 197 -14.52 -17.40 -4.88
CA LEU A 197 -13.62 -16.80 -5.86
C LEU A 197 -14.02 -17.09 -7.32
N GLU A 198 -14.85 -18.08 -7.59
CA GLU A 198 -15.45 -18.29 -8.92
C GLU A 198 -16.59 -17.29 -9.16
N ALA A 199 -17.38 -16.97 -8.13
CA ALA A 199 -18.36 -15.89 -8.20
C ALA A 199 -17.70 -14.49 -8.28
N CYS A 200 -16.42 -14.37 -7.91
CA CYS A 200 -15.65 -13.13 -8.01
C CYS A 200 -14.98 -13.02 -9.40
N GLY A 201 -15.58 -12.27 -10.33
CA GLY A 201 -14.99 -12.04 -11.65
C GLY A 201 -15.86 -11.12 -12.49
N PRO A 202 -15.54 -10.88 -13.77
CA PRO A 202 -16.46 -10.26 -14.70
C PRO A 202 -17.51 -11.28 -15.21
N PRO A 203 -18.81 -10.93 -15.27
CA PRO A 203 -19.41 -9.69 -14.77
C PRO A 203 -19.41 -9.64 -13.23
N ALA A 204 -19.32 -8.42 -12.69
CA ALA A 204 -19.12 -8.17 -11.25
C ALA A 204 -20.03 -9.02 -10.36
N PRO A 205 -19.54 -9.49 -9.19
CA PRO A 205 -20.32 -10.36 -8.31
C PRO A 205 -21.65 -9.71 -7.93
N GLY A 206 -22.74 -10.47 -8.05
CA GLY A 206 -24.02 -10.08 -7.48
C GLY A 206 -23.95 -9.99 -5.95
N LYS A 207 -24.86 -9.23 -5.34
CA LYS A 207 -24.98 -9.18 -3.87
C LYS A 207 -25.40 -10.57 -3.36
N GLY A 208 -24.51 -11.20 -2.59
CA GLY A 208 -24.78 -12.45 -1.87
C GLY A 208 -24.40 -13.73 -2.64
N ALA A 209 -23.14 -14.16 -2.53
CA ALA A 209 -22.84 -15.58 -2.68
C ALA A 209 -23.08 -16.26 -1.31
N PRO A 210 -24.03 -17.21 -1.18
CA PRO A 210 -24.30 -17.90 0.09
C PRO A 210 -23.04 -18.50 0.72
N ALA A 211 -22.07 -18.90 -0.11
CA ALA A 211 -20.81 -19.47 0.31
C ALA A 211 -19.96 -18.51 1.17
N PHE A 212 -19.96 -17.19 0.94
CA PHE A 212 -19.19 -16.27 1.80
C PHE A 212 -19.80 -16.20 3.19
N THR A 213 -21.12 -16.01 3.28
CA THR A 213 -21.85 -16.01 4.56
C THR A 213 -21.67 -17.34 5.29
N ALA A 214 -21.83 -18.46 4.60
CA ALA A 214 -21.60 -19.79 5.17
C ALA A 214 -20.16 -19.99 5.67
N MET A 215 -19.16 -19.42 4.99
CA MET A 215 -17.78 -19.45 5.46
C MET A 215 -17.61 -18.69 6.78
N VAL A 216 -18.23 -17.51 6.90
CA VAL A 216 -18.19 -16.67 8.10
C VAL A 216 -18.94 -17.34 9.26
N GLU A 217 -20.17 -17.80 9.04
CA GLU A 217 -20.97 -18.50 10.06
C GLU A 217 -20.29 -19.81 10.52
N GLY A 218 -19.65 -20.53 9.59
CA GLY A 218 -18.88 -21.73 9.90
C GLY A 218 -17.52 -21.48 10.55
N GLY A 219 -17.08 -20.24 10.71
CA GLY A 219 -15.81 -19.91 11.37
C GLY A 219 -14.58 -20.41 10.60
N HIS A 220 -14.61 -20.44 9.27
CA HIS A 220 -13.55 -21.04 8.45
C HIS A 220 -12.23 -20.28 8.51
N GLY A 221 -12.27 -18.96 8.72
CA GLY A 221 -11.07 -18.16 8.95
C GLY A 221 -10.42 -18.48 10.30
N SER A 222 -11.25 -18.66 11.33
CA SER A 222 -10.79 -19.15 12.63
C SER A 222 -10.18 -20.55 12.54
N LEU A 223 -10.81 -21.49 11.82
CA LEU A 223 -10.30 -22.84 11.61
C LEU A 223 -8.94 -22.82 10.92
N LEU A 224 -8.79 -22.02 9.86
CA LEU A 224 -7.50 -21.83 9.18
C LEU A 224 -6.43 -21.35 10.17
N GLY A 225 -6.69 -20.29 10.93
CA GLY A 225 -5.71 -19.75 11.87
C GLY A 225 -5.28 -20.74 12.95
N ARG A 226 -6.21 -21.56 13.46
CA ARG A 226 -5.92 -22.63 14.42
C ARG A 226 -5.10 -23.77 13.79
N ALA A 227 -5.39 -24.14 12.55
CA ALA A 227 -4.61 -25.14 11.82
C ALA A 227 -3.18 -24.67 11.57
N LEU A 228 -2.98 -23.40 11.24
CA LEU A 228 -1.67 -22.81 11.04
C LEU A 228 -0.82 -22.78 12.33
N TRP A 229 -1.43 -22.78 13.52
CA TRP A 229 -0.70 -22.97 14.77
C TRP A 229 -0.27 -24.43 15.01
N ALA A 230 -0.96 -25.40 14.42
CA ALA A 230 -0.69 -26.83 14.55
C ALA A 230 0.43 -27.34 13.61
N ARG A 231 1.18 -26.45 12.95
CA ARG A 231 2.16 -26.78 11.89
C ARG A 231 1.53 -27.50 10.69
N ALA A 232 0.27 -27.19 10.37
CA ALA A 232 -0.40 -27.74 9.20
C ALA A 232 0.37 -27.42 7.91
N SER A 233 0.61 -28.44 7.09
CA SER A 233 1.11 -28.34 5.72
C SER A 233 0.01 -28.68 4.71
N GLY A 234 0.22 -28.38 3.43
CA GLY A 234 -0.71 -28.78 2.37
C GLY A 234 -2.09 -28.11 2.38
N VAL A 235 -2.34 -27.15 3.29
CA VAL A 235 -3.63 -26.44 3.43
C VAL A 235 -4.09 -25.83 2.12
N TRP A 236 -3.15 -25.42 1.27
CA TRP A 236 -3.42 -24.78 -0.02
C TRP A 236 -3.42 -25.74 -1.22
N GLY A 237 -3.31 -27.05 -0.99
CA GLY A 237 -3.22 -28.06 -2.06
C GLY A 237 -1.90 -28.03 -2.84
N ARG A 238 -0.87 -27.36 -2.30
CA ARG A 238 0.49 -27.25 -2.86
C ARG A 238 1.51 -27.38 -1.74
N ASP A 239 2.30 -28.45 -1.77
CA ASP A 239 3.31 -28.73 -0.74
C ASP A 239 4.60 -27.93 -0.94
N ASP A 240 4.80 -27.36 -2.13
CA ASP A 240 5.97 -26.52 -2.45
C ASP A 240 5.85 -25.09 -1.90
N LEU A 241 4.68 -24.70 -1.37
CA LEU A 241 4.43 -23.37 -0.83
C LEU A 241 4.45 -23.34 0.71
N PRO A 242 5.01 -22.29 1.32
CA PRO A 242 4.92 -22.11 2.77
C PRO A 242 3.47 -21.96 3.24
N ALA A 243 3.09 -22.65 4.32
CA ALA A 243 1.72 -22.61 4.88
C ALA A 243 1.23 -21.19 5.20
N HIS A 244 2.12 -20.31 5.69
CA HIS A 244 1.77 -18.94 6.06
C HIS A 244 1.89 -17.92 4.91
N LEU A 245 2.30 -18.35 3.72
CA LEU A 245 2.44 -17.51 2.53
C LEU A 245 3.15 -16.16 2.82
N GLY A 246 4.22 -16.22 3.62
CA GLY A 246 5.08 -15.07 3.92
C GLY A 246 4.57 -14.11 5.00
N LEU A 247 3.50 -14.50 5.71
CA LEU A 247 3.01 -13.76 6.89
C LEU A 247 3.90 -13.93 8.12
N THR A 248 4.69 -15.01 8.19
CA THR A 248 5.78 -15.24 9.15
C THR A 248 6.96 -15.89 8.42
N VAL A 249 8.17 -15.72 8.95
CA VAL A 249 9.36 -16.49 8.54
C VAL A 249 9.50 -17.83 9.28
N HIS A 250 8.67 -18.06 10.30
CA HIS A 250 8.73 -19.25 11.15
C HIS A 250 7.71 -20.31 10.70
N GLN A 251 7.94 -21.58 11.08
CA GLN A 251 6.96 -22.65 10.82
C GLN A 251 5.66 -22.45 11.61
N VAL A 252 5.78 -21.91 12.82
CA VAL A 252 4.67 -21.40 13.63
C VAL A 252 5.06 -19.99 14.04
N PRO A 253 4.16 -18.99 13.95
CA PRO A 253 4.45 -17.65 14.43
C PRO A 253 4.97 -17.66 15.87
N PRO A 254 5.93 -16.79 16.22
CA PRO A 254 6.40 -16.66 17.58
C PRO A 254 5.32 -16.03 18.46
N ARG A 255 5.47 -16.17 19.79
CA ARG A 255 4.66 -15.39 20.73
C ARG A 255 4.86 -13.89 20.45
N PRO A 256 3.78 -13.10 20.31
CA PRO A 256 3.88 -11.66 20.19
C PRO A 256 4.59 -11.06 21.40
N ALA A 257 5.49 -10.12 21.15
CA ALA A 257 6.12 -9.30 22.19
C ALA A 257 5.52 -7.89 22.19
N VAL A 258 5.65 -7.17 23.31
CA VAL A 258 5.14 -5.79 23.43
C VAL A 258 5.86 -4.83 22.47
N GLY A 259 7.18 -4.99 22.29
CA GLY A 259 8.01 -4.10 21.47
C GLY A 259 8.31 -2.75 22.15
N ARG A 260 9.10 -1.91 21.48
CA ARG A 260 9.54 -0.59 21.99
C ARG A 260 9.54 0.51 20.93
N SER A 261 9.81 0.15 19.68
CA SER A 261 9.95 1.07 18.56
C SER A 261 9.63 0.35 17.27
N ALA A 262 9.42 1.11 16.19
CA ALA A 262 9.21 0.57 14.85
C ALA A 262 9.81 1.50 13.79
N SER A 263 10.18 0.92 12.66
CA SER A 263 10.58 1.65 11.46
C SER A 263 9.99 0.97 10.23
N THR A 264 9.38 1.75 9.34
CA THR A 264 8.79 1.23 8.10
C THR A 264 9.80 0.52 7.19
N ALA A 265 11.10 0.81 7.34
CA ALA A 265 12.16 0.19 6.56
C ALA A 265 12.54 -1.22 7.04
N THR A 266 12.25 -1.55 8.30
CA THR A 266 12.71 -2.79 8.95
C THR A 266 11.56 -3.55 9.60
N LEU A 267 10.31 -3.31 9.18
CA LEU A 267 9.16 -4.02 9.72
C LEU A 267 9.24 -5.51 9.37
N SER A 268 9.14 -6.35 10.41
CA SER A 268 9.02 -7.80 10.26
C SER A 268 7.78 -8.21 9.48
N ALA A 269 7.73 -9.48 9.08
CA ALA A 269 6.53 -10.08 8.50
C ALA A 269 5.35 -9.94 9.47
N PRO A 270 4.11 -9.79 8.97
CA PRO A 270 2.94 -9.45 9.79
C PRO A 270 2.79 -10.16 11.13
N PHE A 271 2.96 -11.49 11.17
CA PHE A 271 2.80 -12.29 12.38
C PHE A 271 4.02 -12.27 13.31
N ASP A 272 5.15 -11.76 12.84
CA ASP A 272 6.39 -11.63 13.61
C ASP A 272 6.52 -10.25 14.25
N ARG A 273 5.55 -9.36 14.00
CA ARG A 273 5.52 -8.00 14.54
C ARG A 273 5.13 -7.99 16.00
N THR A 274 5.79 -7.11 16.74
CA THR A 274 5.40 -6.73 18.10
C THR A 274 4.08 -5.95 18.13
N LEU A 275 3.46 -5.84 19.31
CA LEU A 275 2.30 -4.97 19.51
C LEU A 275 2.57 -3.54 19.06
N PHE A 276 3.75 -3.01 19.42
CA PHE A 276 4.17 -1.67 19.02
C PHE A 276 4.21 -1.51 17.50
N GLU A 277 4.81 -2.44 16.76
CA GLU A 277 4.91 -2.35 15.30
C GLU A 277 3.57 -2.45 14.57
N ARG A 278 2.65 -3.27 15.10
CA ARG A 278 1.30 -3.42 14.57
C ARG A 278 0.51 -2.12 14.75
N LEU A 279 0.51 -1.55 15.95
CA LEU A 279 -0.15 -0.26 16.23
C LEU A 279 0.54 0.92 15.56
N PHE A 280 1.87 0.92 15.47
CA PHE A 280 2.63 1.94 14.74
C PHE A 280 2.14 2.07 13.30
N THR A 281 1.94 0.94 12.62
CA THR A 281 1.47 0.94 11.22
C THR A 281 0.07 1.55 11.10
N VAL A 282 -0.83 1.25 12.04
CA VAL A 282 -2.18 1.84 12.08
C VAL A 282 -2.11 3.33 12.32
N LEU A 283 -1.45 3.74 13.40
CA LEU A 283 -1.35 5.16 13.78
C LEU A 283 -0.64 5.98 12.69
N GLN A 284 0.35 5.42 11.99
CA GLN A 284 1.03 6.11 10.90
C GLN A 284 0.13 6.29 9.67
N SER A 285 -0.65 5.26 9.31
CA SER A 285 -1.39 5.22 8.04
C SER A 285 -2.85 5.70 8.12
N SER A 286 -3.43 5.79 9.31
CA SER A 286 -4.79 6.30 9.49
C SER A 286 -4.87 7.80 9.23
N ALA A 287 -5.68 8.18 8.25
CA ALA A 287 -6.03 9.57 7.98
C ALA A 287 -7.04 10.11 9.01
N HIS A 288 -7.95 9.24 9.49
CA HIS A 288 -8.96 9.53 10.51
C HIS A 288 -8.55 8.89 11.84
N ARG A 289 -7.63 9.52 12.56
CA ARG A 289 -7.13 8.97 13.85
C ARG A 289 -8.11 9.21 14.99
N GLU A 290 -8.94 10.23 14.87
CA GLU A 290 -10.04 10.58 15.75
C GLU A 290 -11.06 9.45 15.90
N GLU A 291 -11.27 8.67 14.83
CA GLU A 291 -12.16 7.50 14.83
C GLU A 291 -11.55 6.28 15.54
N LEU A 292 -10.23 6.30 15.82
CA LEU A 292 -9.59 5.19 16.51
C LEU A 292 -9.90 5.23 18.02
N PRO A 293 -9.98 4.06 18.68
CA PRO A 293 -9.98 3.99 20.13
C PRO A 293 -8.78 4.72 20.75
N ALA A 294 -8.93 5.16 22.00
CA ALA A 294 -7.80 5.74 22.75
C ALA A 294 -6.64 4.72 22.86
N VAL A 295 -5.41 5.22 23.00
CA VAL A 295 -4.19 4.40 23.03
C VAL A 295 -4.25 3.21 24.01
N PRO A 296 -4.72 3.36 25.28
CA PRO A 296 -4.83 2.23 26.19
C PRO A 296 -5.73 1.11 25.65
N GLU A 297 -6.86 1.49 25.04
CA GLU A 297 -7.81 0.54 24.46
C GLU A 297 -7.26 -0.12 23.20
N LEU A 298 -6.54 0.63 22.36
CA LEU A 298 -5.81 0.08 21.21
C LEU A 298 -4.81 -1.00 21.64
N VAL A 299 -4.01 -0.73 22.67
CA VAL A 299 -3.02 -1.69 23.20
C VAL A 299 -3.71 -2.94 23.74
N ARG A 300 -4.75 -2.79 24.54
CA ARG A 300 -5.52 -3.90 25.11
C ARG A 300 -6.14 -4.79 24.02
N ARG A 301 -6.80 -4.17 23.02
CA ARG A 301 -7.39 -4.93 21.91
C ARG A 301 -6.32 -5.59 21.04
N GLU A 302 -5.19 -4.92 20.80
CA GLU A 302 -4.12 -5.48 19.99
C GLU A 302 -3.42 -6.67 20.65
N ALA A 303 -3.31 -6.67 21.98
CA ALA A 303 -2.79 -7.80 22.73
C ALA A 303 -3.59 -9.07 22.45
N GLY A 304 -4.93 -9.00 22.57
CA GLY A 304 -5.76 -10.16 22.25
C GLY A 304 -5.83 -10.45 20.74
N ARG A 305 -5.85 -9.44 19.85
CA ARG A 305 -5.79 -9.67 18.39
C ARG A 305 -4.54 -10.45 18.01
N SER A 306 -3.40 -10.13 18.61
CA SER A 306 -2.12 -10.77 18.30
C SER A 306 -2.10 -12.25 18.71
N CYS A 307 -2.93 -12.66 19.67
CA CYS A 307 -3.11 -14.05 20.07
C CYS A 307 -4.32 -14.74 19.40
N ALA A 308 -5.14 -13.99 18.66
CA ALA A 308 -6.32 -14.53 17.96
C ALA A 308 -5.93 -15.19 16.63
N PRO A 309 -6.77 -16.11 16.08
CA PRO A 309 -6.52 -16.75 14.80
C PRO A 309 -6.24 -15.70 13.71
N LEU A 310 -5.13 -15.90 12.97
CA LEU A 310 -4.65 -15.00 11.90
C LEU A 310 -4.36 -13.57 12.35
N GLY A 311 -4.26 -13.31 13.65
CA GLY A 311 -3.98 -11.99 14.18
C GLY A 311 -5.14 -11.00 14.06
N LEU A 312 -6.38 -11.49 13.89
CA LEU A 312 -7.59 -10.69 13.65
C LEU A 312 -8.72 -11.14 14.59
N TYR A 313 -9.67 -10.26 14.91
CA TYR A 313 -10.86 -10.55 15.71
C TYR A 313 -12.08 -10.90 14.89
N ASP A 314 -12.38 -10.09 13.87
CA ASP A 314 -13.58 -10.29 13.07
C ASP A 314 -13.44 -11.49 12.12
N GLU A 315 -14.46 -12.35 12.11
CA GLU A 315 -14.44 -13.59 11.33
C GLU A 315 -14.53 -13.35 9.83
N SER A 316 -15.25 -12.32 9.38
CA SER A 316 -15.31 -11.96 7.95
C SER A 316 -13.93 -11.53 7.42
N LEU A 317 -13.14 -10.86 8.25
CA LEU A 317 -11.76 -10.48 7.93
C LEU A 317 -10.83 -11.70 7.93
N ARG A 318 -11.01 -12.65 8.85
CA ARG A 318 -10.28 -13.93 8.81
C ARG A 318 -10.63 -14.75 7.57
N VAL A 319 -11.91 -14.82 7.18
CA VAL A 319 -12.34 -15.47 5.94
C VAL A 319 -11.70 -14.79 4.73
N ALA A 320 -11.56 -13.47 4.71
CA ALA A 320 -10.84 -12.78 3.65
C ALA A 320 -9.36 -13.18 3.52
N VAL A 321 -8.71 -13.61 4.61
CA VAL A 321 -7.36 -14.22 4.54
C VAL A 321 -7.42 -15.59 3.86
N VAL A 322 -8.45 -16.41 4.11
CA VAL A 322 -8.65 -17.70 3.43
C VAL A 322 -8.82 -17.48 1.92
N LEU A 323 -9.71 -16.55 1.53
CA LEU A 323 -9.94 -16.18 0.13
C LEU A 323 -8.66 -15.63 -0.51
N GLY A 324 -7.95 -14.75 0.18
CA GLY A 324 -6.70 -14.18 -0.28
C GLY A 324 -5.58 -15.21 -0.45
N GLY A 325 -5.45 -16.14 0.49
CA GLY A 325 -4.49 -17.24 0.39
C GLY A 325 -4.79 -18.14 -0.79
N ARG A 326 -6.06 -18.52 -0.98
CA ARG A 326 -6.50 -19.32 -2.12
C ARG A 326 -6.24 -18.63 -3.45
N LEU A 327 -6.48 -17.31 -3.52
CA LEU A 327 -6.16 -16.50 -4.70
C LEU A 327 -4.65 -16.40 -4.93
N ALA A 328 -3.87 -16.17 -3.87
CA ALA A 328 -2.42 -15.98 -3.92
C ALA A 328 -1.69 -17.19 -4.49
N VAL A 329 -2.13 -18.40 -4.14
CA VAL A 329 -1.54 -19.67 -4.61
C VAL A 329 -1.69 -19.88 -6.12
N GLY A 330 -2.72 -19.30 -6.74
CA GLY A 330 -2.91 -19.36 -8.20
C GLY A 330 -2.46 -18.10 -8.95
N LEU A 331 -1.75 -17.17 -8.31
CA LEU A 331 -1.19 -16.00 -9.00
C LEU A 331 0.01 -16.42 -9.86
N ASP A 332 -0.07 -16.12 -11.16
CA ASP A 332 0.98 -16.41 -12.13
C ASP A 332 1.21 -15.18 -13.04
N PRO A 333 1.88 -14.13 -12.52
CA PRO A 333 2.19 -12.93 -13.31
C PRO A 333 3.06 -13.26 -14.53
N LEU A 334 3.98 -14.22 -14.40
CA LEU A 334 4.89 -14.63 -15.46
C LEU A 334 4.28 -15.65 -16.42
N GLY A 335 3.00 -16.04 -16.23
CA GLY A 335 2.19 -16.95 -17.05
C GLY A 335 3.00 -18.07 -17.72
N GLY A 336 3.84 -18.72 -16.91
CA GLY A 336 4.85 -19.68 -17.34
C GLY A 336 4.72 -21.04 -16.64
N GLN A 337 3.76 -21.19 -15.72
CA GLN A 337 3.52 -22.46 -15.03
C GLN A 337 2.29 -23.16 -15.68
N ASP A 338 2.59 -24.29 -16.35
CA ASP A 338 1.72 -25.32 -16.89
C ASP A 338 0.67 -24.97 -17.96
N SER A 339 1.15 -25.11 -19.20
CA SER A 339 0.37 -25.55 -20.34
C SER A 339 -0.33 -26.89 -20.04
N GLY A 340 -1.53 -26.86 -19.45
CA GLY A 340 -2.48 -27.98 -19.45
C GLY A 340 -3.09 -28.32 -18.09
N ALA A 341 -2.29 -28.75 -17.11
CA ALA A 341 -2.78 -29.28 -15.83
C ALA A 341 -3.05 -28.19 -14.76
N GLY A 342 -2.18 -27.18 -14.66
CA GLY A 342 -2.30 -26.09 -13.67
C GLY A 342 -3.45 -25.10 -13.88
N ARG A 343 -4.15 -25.18 -15.02
CA ARG A 343 -5.37 -24.38 -15.29
C ARG A 343 -6.64 -25.01 -14.71
N ALA A 344 -6.65 -26.31 -14.46
CA ALA A 344 -7.77 -26.99 -13.83
C ALA A 344 -7.84 -26.55 -12.35
N GLY A 345 -8.87 -25.78 -11.99
CA GLY A 345 -9.03 -25.22 -10.64
C GLY A 345 -8.62 -23.75 -10.47
N LEU A 346 -8.28 -23.03 -11.56
CA LEU A 346 -8.21 -21.57 -11.52
C LEU A 346 -9.62 -20.98 -11.56
N THR A 347 -9.92 -20.13 -10.58
CA THR A 347 -11.24 -19.48 -10.51
C THR A 347 -11.35 -18.25 -11.41
N ALA A 348 -12.56 -17.70 -11.59
CA ALA A 348 -12.79 -16.43 -12.28
C ALA A 348 -11.92 -15.29 -11.74
N ALA A 349 -11.74 -15.22 -10.41
CA ALA A 349 -10.87 -14.23 -9.77
C ALA A 349 -9.40 -14.37 -10.21
N HIS A 350 -8.89 -15.61 -10.26
CA HIS A 350 -7.54 -15.89 -10.74
C HIS A 350 -7.37 -15.43 -12.19
N ARG A 351 -8.33 -15.79 -13.05
CA ARG A 351 -8.32 -15.41 -14.47
C ARG A 351 -8.32 -13.90 -14.63
N ALA A 352 -9.15 -13.18 -13.87
CA ALA A 352 -9.24 -11.72 -13.91
C ALA A 352 -7.93 -11.04 -13.48
N VAL A 353 -7.34 -11.46 -12.36
CA VAL A 353 -6.10 -10.87 -11.83
C VAL A 353 -4.89 -11.19 -12.72
N ASN A 354 -4.69 -12.47 -13.06
CA ASN A 354 -3.54 -12.90 -13.86
C ASN A 354 -3.57 -12.31 -15.27
N SER A 355 -4.73 -12.27 -15.92
CA SER A 355 -4.86 -11.66 -17.25
C SER A 355 -4.42 -10.19 -17.26
N ARG A 356 -4.77 -9.45 -16.20
CA ARG A 356 -4.35 -8.05 -16.06
C ARG A 356 -2.85 -7.94 -15.79
N TRP A 357 -2.33 -8.73 -14.85
CA TRP A 357 -0.92 -8.71 -14.49
C TRP A 357 0.00 -9.10 -15.66
N GLN A 358 -0.37 -10.13 -16.43
CA GLN A 358 0.41 -10.61 -17.58
C GLN A 358 0.47 -9.60 -18.73
N ARG A 359 -0.51 -8.69 -18.83
CA ARG A 359 -0.51 -7.59 -19.83
C ARG A 359 0.33 -6.39 -19.41
N GLU A 360 0.83 -6.35 -18.17
CA GLU A 360 1.63 -5.23 -17.68
C GLU A 360 3.00 -5.19 -18.34
N ALA A 361 3.40 -4.03 -18.86
CA ALA A 361 4.69 -3.87 -19.52
C ALA A 361 5.89 -4.19 -18.61
N SER A 362 5.79 -3.90 -17.31
CA SER A 362 6.83 -4.28 -16.33
C SER A 362 6.97 -5.80 -16.20
N VAL A 363 5.85 -6.53 -16.26
CA VAL A 363 5.81 -7.99 -16.18
C VAL A 363 6.26 -8.63 -17.51
N LEU A 364 5.85 -8.09 -18.66
CA LEU A 364 6.37 -8.52 -19.96
C LEU A 364 7.88 -8.34 -20.07
N ARG A 365 8.42 -7.26 -19.48
CA ARG A 365 9.87 -7.06 -19.39
C ARG A 365 10.53 -8.08 -18.47
N ALA A 366 9.96 -8.33 -17.28
CA ALA A 366 10.44 -9.37 -16.38
C ALA A 366 10.47 -10.75 -17.05
N ARG A 367 9.39 -11.15 -17.72
CA ARG A 367 9.33 -12.39 -18.52
C ARG A 367 10.49 -12.50 -19.51
N ARG A 368 10.79 -11.43 -20.25
CA ARG A 368 11.92 -11.43 -21.20
C ARG A 368 13.27 -11.67 -20.51
N MET A 369 13.49 -11.06 -19.35
CA MET A 369 14.72 -11.27 -18.56
C MET A 369 14.83 -12.70 -18.04
N THR A 370 13.71 -13.36 -17.74
CA THR A 370 13.72 -14.75 -17.27
C THR A 370 13.86 -15.80 -18.38
N VAL A 371 13.52 -15.45 -19.64
CA VAL A 371 13.55 -16.38 -20.80
C VAL A 371 14.81 -16.18 -21.65
N SER A 372 15.41 -14.99 -21.64
CA SER A 372 16.65 -14.68 -22.34
C SER A 372 17.61 -13.96 -21.39
N PRO A 373 18.46 -14.70 -20.64
CA PRO A 373 19.56 -14.06 -19.95
C PRO A 373 20.42 -13.34 -21.00
N GLY A 374 20.60 -12.02 -20.83
CA GLY A 374 21.43 -11.24 -21.74
C GLY A 374 22.88 -11.77 -21.78
N PRO A 375 23.69 -11.35 -22.77
CA PRO A 375 25.03 -11.89 -23.00
C PRO A 375 26.05 -11.62 -21.88
N ALA A 376 25.65 -10.90 -20.82
CA ALA A 376 26.38 -10.83 -19.56
C ALA A 376 25.34 -10.79 -18.43
N PRO A 377 25.07 -11.91 -17.71
CA PRO A 377 24.40 -11.81 -16.43
C PRO A 377 25.28 -10.94 -15.53
N ASP A 378 24.69 -9.91 -14.92
CA ASP A 378 25.31 -9.20 -13.81
C ASP A 378 25.74 -10.25 -12.78
N PRO A 379 27.04 -10.36 -12.42
CA PRO A 379 27.53 -11.46 -11.58
C PRO A 379 26.85 -11.53 -10.20
N ASP A 380 26.21 -10.44 -9.76
CA ASP A 380 25.45 -10.35 -8.51
C ASP A 380 23.91 -10.47 -8.70
N GLY A 381 23.41 -10.76 -9.90
CA GLY A 381 21.97 -10.91 -10.16
C GLY A 381 21.17 -9.62 -9.94
N GLY A 382 21.65 -8.50 -10.50
CA GLY A 382 21.27 -7.12 -10.19
C GLY A 382 19.77 -6.77 -10.05
N VAL A 383 19.48 -5.51 -9.69
CA VAL A 383 18.16 -5.02 -9.23
C VAL A 383 16.96 -5.49 -10.08
N LEU A 384 17.12 -5.64 -11.39
CA LEU A 384 16.05 -6.12 -12.28
C LEU A 384 15.76 -7.62 -12.18
N ASP A 385 16.77 -8.46 -11.93
CA ASP A 385 16.58 -9.91 -11.71
C ASP A 385 15.96 -10.18 -10.34
N ALA A 386 16.38 -9.45 -9.30
CA ALA A 386 15.70 -9.46 -7.99
C ALA A 386 14.20 -9.12 -8.11
N LEU A 387 13.85 -8.12 -8.93
CA LEU A 387 12.45 -7.78 -9.21
C LEU A 387 11.72 -8.85 -10.04
N ALA A 388 12.41 -9.60 -10.90
CA ALA A 388 11.82 -10.73 -11.60
C ALA A 388 11.60 -11.93 -10.64
N GLN A 389 12.51 -12.15 -9.69
CA GLN A 389 12.37 -13.15 -8.64
C GLN A 389 11.17 -12.88 -7.74
N ASP A 390 10.90 -11.61 -7.39
CA ASP A 390 9.67 -11.21 -6.68
C ASP A 390 8.40 -11.73 -7.37
N LEU A 391 8.37 -11.77 -8.71
CA LEU A 391 7.21 -12.22 -9.48
C LEU A 391 7.06 -13.74 -9.53
N ARG A 392 8.07 -14.52 -9.11
CA ARG A 392 7.96 -15.98 -8.94
C ARG A 392 7.27 -16.35 -7.64
N THR A 393 7.35 -15.47 -6.64
CA THR A 393 6.66 -15.62 -5.34
C THR A 393 5.70 -14.46 -5.07
N PRO A 394 4.72 -14.20 -5.97
CA PRO A 394 3.84 -13.04 -5.86
C PRO A 394 2.94 -13.11 -4.61
N TRP A 395 2.70 -14.32 -4.11
CA TRP A 395 1.92 -14.60 -2.90
C TRP A 395 2.46 -13.87 -1.68
N ALA A 396 3.79 -13.71 -1.54
CA ALA A 396 4.38 -13.10 -0.35
C ALA A 396 4.02 -11.61 -0.24
N ALA A 397 4.23 -10.86 -1.32
CA ALA A 397 3.90 -9.44 -1.37
C ALA A 397 2.39 -9.21 -1.28
N TYR A 398 1.60 -10.08 -1.91
CA TYR A 398 0.14 -10.05 -1.87
C TYR A 398 -0.40 -10.26 -0.45
N MET A 399 -0.02 -11.37 0.21
CA MET A 399 -0.54 -11.72 1.53
C MET A 399 -0.12 -10.73 2.61
N ARG A 400 1.13 -10.24 2.57
CA ARG A 400 1.59 -9.20 3.50
C ARG A 400 0.76 -7.93 3.38
N ARG A 401 0.44 -7.51 2.15
CA ARG A 401 -0.36 -6.30 1.91
C ARG A 401 -1.83 -6.51 2.24
N LEU A 402 -2.37 -7.70 1.96
CA LEU A 402 -3.72 -8.08 2.36
C LEU A 402 -3.87 -8.01 3.87
N TRP A 403 -2.98 -8.65 4.62
CA TRP A 403 -3.05 -8.66 6.07
C TRP A 403 -3.02 -7.25 6.66
N VAL A 404 -2.13 -6.37 6.18
CA VAL A 404 -2.07 -4.97 6.65
C VAL A 404 -3.39 -4.23 6.41
N ARG A 405 -4.06 -4.47 5.27
CA ARG A 405 -5.36 -3.86 4.96
C ARG A 405 -6.46 -4.40 5.87
N LEU A 406 -6.46 -5.70 6.14
CA LEU A 406 -7.45 -6.35 7.02
C LEU A 406 -7.23 -5.96 8.48
N HIS A 407 -5.99 -5.93 8.97
CA HIS A 407 -5.65 -5.47 10.31
C HIS A 407 -6.10 -4.01 10.54
N GLY A 408 -5.82 -3.13 9.58
CA GLY A 408 -6.29 -1.74 9.65
C GLY A 408 -7.82 -1.60 9.61
N ARG A 409 -8.56 -2.59 9.09
CA ARG A 409 -10.03 -2.64 9.17
C ARG A 409 -10.51 -3.17 10.52
N ASP A 410 -9.91 -4.25 10.99
CA ASP A 410 -10.21 -4.88 12.28
C ASP A 410 -9.97 -3.92 13.46
N VAL A 411 -8.96 -3.06 13.36
CA VAL A 411 -8.69 -2.03 14.38
C VAL A 411 -9.76 -0.92 14.39
N ARG A 412 -10.45 -0.71 13.27
CA ARG A 412 -11.55 0.25 13.11
C ARG A 412 -12.93 -0.42 13.21
N ASP A 413 -12.99 -1.67 13.65
CA ASP A 413 -14.21 -2.46 13.75
C ASP A 413 -15.03 -2.42 12.43
N ALA A 414 -14.35 -2.54 11.29
CA ALA A 414 -14.93 -2.43 9.95
C ALA A 414 -14.96 -3.79 9.23
N PRO A 415 -15.96 -4.65 9.50
CA PRO A 415 -16.09 -5.99 8.90
C PRO A 415 -16.37 -5.93 7.39
N LEU A 416 -16.44 -7.11 6.77
CA LEU A 416 -16.86 -7.31 5.39
C LEU A 416 -18.27 -7.90 5.36
N ASP A 417 -19.21 -7.14 4.81
CA ASP A 417 -20.62 -7.52 4.82
C ASP A 417 -20.95 -8.61 3.80
N ASP A 418 -20.24 -8.63 2.67
CA ASP A 418 -20.55 -9.51 1.55
C ASP A 418 -19.35 -9.87 0.66
N THR A 419 -19.61 -10.76 -0.29
CA THR A 419 -18.65 -11.19 -1.32
C THR A 419 -18.10 -10.03 -2.14
N ALA A 420 -18.93 -9.03 -2.47
CA ALA A 420 -18.50 -7.87 -3.25
C ALA A 420 -17.49 -7.02 -2.48
N SER A 421 -17.73 -6.81 -1.18
CA SER A 421 -16.83 -6.11 -0.26
C SER A 421 -15.51 -6.86 -0.08
N ALA A 422 -15.57 -8.19 0.05
CA ALA A 422 -14.38 -9.04 0.10
C ALA A 422 -13.57 -8.93 -1.20
N TRP A 423 -14.24 -9.06 -2.36
CA TRP A 423 -13.58 -8.93 -3.66
C TRP A 423 -12.93 -7.58 -3.88
N ALA A 424 -13.59 -6.49 -3.49
CA ALA A 424 -13.04 -5.13 -3.60
C ALA A 424 -11.70 -4.99 -2.86
N VAL A 425 -11.55 -5.65 -1.70
CA VAL A 425 -10.26 -5.71 -0.98
C VAL A 425 -9.25 -6.54 -1.74
N LEU A 426 -9.60 -7.78 -2.11
CA LEU A 426 -8.67 -8.73 -2.72
C LEU A 426 -8.11 -8.19 -4.04
N ASP A 427 -8.98 -7.66 -4.91
CA ASP A 427 -8.59 -7.04 -6.18
C ASP A 427 -7.84 -5.72 -5.96
N GLY A 428 -8.25 -4.91 -4.97
CA GLY A 428 -7.55 -3.69 -4.58
C GLY A 428 -6.11 -3.94 -4.13
N VAL A 429 -5.89 -5.00 -3.35
CA VAL A 429 -4.55 -5.45 -2.95
C VAL A 429 -3.75 -5.92 -4.17
N ALA A 430 -4.34 -6.73 -5.06
CA ALA A 430 -3.66 -7.19 -6.27
C ALA A 430 -3.23 -6.02 -7.18
N ARG A 431 -4.11 -5.04 -7.39
CA ARG A 431 -3.79 -3.81 -8.13
C ARG A 431 -2.66 -3.04 -7.47
N SER A 432 -2.71 -2.90 -6.14
CA SER A 432 -1.69 -2.20 -5.38
C SER A 432 -0.31 -2.86 -5.54
N VAL A 433 -0.23 -4.19 -5.40
CA VAL A 433 1.04 -4.94 -5.56
C VAL A 433 1.64 -4.69 -6.94
N MET A 434 0.82 -4.78 -7.98
CA MET A 434 1.28 -4.56 -9.34
C MET A 434 1.73 -3.11 -9.59
N MET A 435 1.01 -2.12 -9.06
CA MET A 435 1.41 -0.71 -9.15
C MET A 435 2.77 -0.45 -8.50
N ASP A 436 3.02 -1.06 -7.35
CA ASP A 436 4.28 -0.95 -6.60
C ASP A 436 5.43 -1.62 -7.37
N HIS A 437 5.22 -2.85 -7.86
CA HIS A 437 6.19 -3.52 -8.72
C HIS A 437 6.53 -2.68 -9.97
N ARG A 438 5.52 -2.13 -10.65
CA ARG A 438 5.71 -1.23 -11.80
C ARG A 438 6.54 0.00 -11.43
N ALA A 439 6.33 0.57 -10.24
CA ALA A 439 7.11 1.70 -9.75
C ALA A 439 8.57 1.33 -9.48
N ARG A 440 8.82 0.17 -8.86
CA ARG A 440 10.18 -0.35 -8.61
C ARG A 440 10.94 -0.59 -9.91
N VAL A 441 10.32 -1.24 -10.90
CA VAL A 441 10.92 -1.46 -12.23
C VAL A 441 11.29 -0.12 -12.89
N ARG A 442 10.38 0.86 -12.89
CA ARG A 442 10.71 2.19 -13.45
C ARG A 442 11.85 2.89 -12.72
N SER A 443 11.91 2.76 -11.39
CA SER A 443 12.99 3.34 -10.60
C SER A 443 14.33 2.69 -10.94
N ALA A 444 14.38 1.36 -10.98
CA ALA A 444 15.59 0.61 -11.35
C ALA A 444 16.09 1.01 -12.74
N LEU A 445 15.19 1.13 -13.72
CA LEU A 445 15.55 1.56 -15.08
C LEU A 445 16.10 2.99 -15.13
N ARG A 446 15.53 3.92 -14.35
CA ARG A 446 16.06 5.29 -14.26
C ARG A 446 17.46 5.32 -13.66
N THR A 447 17.71 4.54 -12.60
CA THR A 447 19.04 4.43 -11.98
C THR A 447 20.06 3.85 -12.96
N LEU A 448 19.71 2.77 -13.65
CA LEU A 448 20.60 2.13 -14.64
C LEU A 448 20.88 3.06 -15.83
N ALA A 449 19.91 3.85 -16.28
CA ALA A 449 20.12 4.83 -17.36
C ALA A 449 20.97 6.05 -16.93
N ALA A 450 21.05 6.36 -15.64
CA ALA A 450 21.85 7.47 -15.11
C ALA A 450 23.31 7.07 -14.77
N ALA A 451 23.58 5.78 -14.60
CA ALA A 451 24.92 5.25 -14.33
C ALA A 451 25.99 5.49 -15.43
N PRO A 452 25.68 5.54 -16.75
CA PRO A 452 26.71 5.72 -17.78
C PRO A 452 27.35 7.12 -17.76
N ALA A 453 26.72 8.12 -17.14
CA ALA A 453 27.24 9.50 -17.12
C ALA A 453 28.41 9.72 -16.14
N ARG A 454 28.53 8.90 -15.08
CA ARG A 454 29.59 9.09 -14.06
C ARG A 454 30.91 8.38 -14.39
N ALA A 455 30.89 7.38 -15.27
CA ALA A 455 32.11 6.68 -15.69
C ALA A 455 32.93 7.50 -16.71
N SER A 456 32.29 8.41 -17.46
CA SER A 456 32.96 9.28 -18.43
C SER A 456 33.72 10.45 -17.80
N GLU A 457 33.33 10.91 -16.60
CA GLU A 457 34.00 12.02 -15.90
C GLU A 457 35.24 11.56 -15.10
N ALA A 458 35.33 10.28 -14.74
CA ALA A 458 36.48 9.73 -14.00
C ALA A 458 37.65 9.29 -14.90
N SER A 459 37.46 9.23 -16.23
CA SER A 459 38.51 8.87 -17.19
C SER A 459 39.21 10.09 -17.82
N SER A 460 38.93 11.30 -17.31
CA SER A 460 39.52 12.57 -17.76
C SER A 460 40.27 13.30 -16.65
N ALA A 461 40.96 12.56 -15.77
CA ALA A 461 41.83 13.10 -14.73
C ALA A 461 43.23 12.49 -14.80
#